data_AF-A0A3D8I127-F1
#
_entry.id   AF-A0A3D8I127-F1
#
_cell.length_a   1.000
_cell.length_b   1.000
_cell.length_c   1.000
_cell.angle_alpha   90.00
_cell.angle_beta   90.00
_cell.angle_gamma   90.00
#
_symmetry.space_group_name_H-M   'P 1'
#
loop_
_entity.id
_entity.type
_entity.pdbx_description
1 polymer ?
#
loop_
_entity_poly.entity_id
_entity_poly.type
_entity_poly.pdbx_seq_one_letter_code
_entity_poly.pdbx_strand_id
1 'polypeptide(L)'
;MKLWLPTILAFAALSCLGASFEENVKNTIKENTKQDIEIIKVENFKSSPDVKLVLIKAGDMQVPIFASKDGKLIMGVSNVFFAQKSEDMGAVGSLIKQTHNDDKPDNAALESLFKKIAKEDYIILRSHNKNAKKITYIVSDPNCPSCQKELKNIDKHLADSDVYMLIVGFVGQDSPAKASMIRDRLFDVKDDKTKLEVLREVYTPQSKIPAKYANIDVKDTMHINQKVTQAGIKSVPFIYESTK
;
A
#
# COMPACT_ATOMS: atom_id res chain seq x y z
N MET A 1 -30.75 79.26 -9.22
CA MET A 1 -29.49 78.49 -9.39
C MET A 1 -29.69 77.12 -8.75
N LYS A 2 -29.78 76.06 -9.57
CA LYS A 2 -29.98 74.67 -9.12
C LYS A 2 -28.62 74.07 -8.76
N LEU A 3 -28.48 73.61 -7.52
CA LEU A 3 -27.33 72.84 -7.03
C LEU A 3 -27.58 71.36 -7.37
N TRP A 4 -26.63 70.72 -8.06
CA TRP A 4 -26.70 69.31 -8.47
C TRP A 4 -25.71 68.53 -7.60
N LEU A 5 -26.21 67.65 -6.74
CA LEU A 5 -25.38 66.67 -6.00
C LEU A 5 -25.30 65.38 -6.85
N PRO A 6 -24.13 64.80 -7.09
CA PRO A 6 -24.04 63.46 -7.66
C PRO A 6 -24.15 62.41 -6.55
N THR A 7 -25.14 61.55 -6.67
CA THR A 7 -25.31 60.35 -5.84
C THR A 7 -24.30 59.30 -6.28
N ILE A 8 -23.26 59.07 -5.48
CA ILE A 8 -22.30 57.96 -5.68
C ILE A 8 -22.95 56.68 -5.15
N LEU A 9 -23.34 55.79 -6.05
CA LEU A 9 -23.83 54.45 -5.73
C LEU A 9 -22.60 53.55 -5.43
N ALA A 10 -22.37 53.25 -4.14
CA ALA A 10 -21.34 52.30 -3.74
C ALA A 10 -21.81 50.87 -4.02
N PHE A 11 -21.27 50.26 -5.07
CA PHE A 11 -21.44 48.83 -5.38
C PHE A 11 -20.57 48.02 -4.40
N ALA A 12 -21.15 47.59 -3.28
CA ALA A 12 -20.50 46.64 -2.39
C ALA A 12 -20.47 45.26 -3.08
N ALA A 13 -19.31 44.88 -3.61
CA ALA A 13 -19.06 43.53 -4.08
C ALA A 13 -19.15 42.58 -2.87
N LEU A 14 -20.24 41.81 -2.80
CA LEU A 14 -20.39 40.69 -1.89
C LEU A 14 -19.43 39.58 -2.34
N SER A 15 -18.21 39.60 -1.83
CA SER A 15 -17.31 38.45 -1.89
C SER A 15 -17.93 37.35 -1.02
N CYS A 16 -18.55 36.34 -1.64
CA CYS A 16 -18.90 35.11 -0.93
C CYS A 16 -17.62 34.51 -0.35
N LEU A 17 -17.39 34.70 0.95
CA LEU A 17 -16.39 34.01 1.75
C LEU A 17 -16.82 32.53 1.85
N GLY A 18 -16.64 31.78 0.76
CA GLY A 18 -16.63 30.33 0.84
C GLY A 18 -15.41 29.92 1.66
N ALA A 19 -15.62 29.16 2.74
CA ALA A 19 -14.53 28.58 3.53
C ALA A 19 -13.54 27.87 2.60
N SER A 20 -12.25 28.14 2.81
CA SER A 20 -11.20 27.56 1.99
C SER A 20 -11.20 26.02 2.12
N PHE A 21 -10.73 25.29 1.10
CA PHE A 21 -10.63 23.82 1.13
C PHE A 21 -9.98 23.31 2.44
N GLU A 22 -8.89 23.95 2.87
CA GLU A 22 -8.18 23.60 4.10
C GLU A 22 -9.01 23.78 5.36
N GLU A 23 -9.80 24.86 5.41
CA GLU A 23 -10.72 25.14 6.50
C GLU A 23 -11.84 24.10 6.56
N ASN A 24 -12.38 23.70 5.41
CA ASN A 24 -13.37 22.61 5.37
C ASN A 24 -12.80 21.28 5.84
N VAL A 25 -11.56 20.93 5.47
CA VAL A 25 -10.90 19.71 5.96
C VAL A 25 -10.71 19.78 7.47
N LYS A 26 -10.19 20.90 8.00
CA LYS A 26 -10.00 21.11 9.44
C LYS A 26 -11.32 21.01 10.20
N ASN A 27 -12.37 21.67 9.72
CA ASN A 27 -13.69 21.66 10.34
C ASN A 27 -14.32 20.26 10.30
N THR A 28 -14.26 19.58 9.16
CA THR A 28 -14.79 18.22 9.01
C THR A 28 -14.16 17.25 10.00
N ILE A 29 -12.83 17.31 10.16
CA ILE A 29 -12.13 16.46 11.13
C ILE A 29 -12.50 16.87 12.57
N LYS A 30 -12.41 18.17 12.90
CA LYS A 30 -12.67 18.69 14.25
C LYS A 30 -14.09 18.40 14.74
N GLU A 31 -15.09 18.55 13.88
CA GLU A 31 -16.49 18.29 14.22
C GLU A 31 -16.72 16.82 14.61
N ASN A 32 -16.04 15.89 13.93
CA ASN A 32 -16.21 14.45 14.09
C ASN A 32 -15.27 13.82 15.14
N THR A 33 -14.07 14.36 15.34
CA THR A 33 -13.07 13.77 16.25
C THR A 33 -12.79 14.61 17.50
N LYS A 34 -13.23 15.87 17.51
CA LYS A 34 -12.88 16.89 18.52
C LYS A 34 -11.38 17.20 18.61
N GLN A 35 -10.60 16.83 17.59
CA GLN A 35 -9.17 17.11 17.51
C GLN A 35 -8.89 18.26 16.54
N ASP A 36 -7.98 19.14 16.93
CA ASP A 36 -7.36 20.10 16.03
C ASP A 36 -6.26 19.42 15.22
N ILE A 37 -6.14 19.82 13.95
CA ILE A 37 -5.14 19.30 13.02
C ILE A 37 -4.45 20.44 12.28
N GLU A 38 -3.22 20.17 11.85
CA GLU A 38 -2.48 21.01 10.91
C GLU A 38 -2.42 20.32 9.55
N ILE A 39 -2.56 21.07 8.47
CA ILE A 39 -2.37 20.55 7.11
C ILE A 39 -0.92 20.83 6.72
N ILE A 40 -0.14 19.78 6.51
CA ILE A 40 1.27 19.87 6.11
C ILE A 40 1.38 20.01 4.58
N LYS A 41 0.59 19.24 3.84
CA LYS A 41 0.68 19.16 2.39
C LYS A 41 -0.65 18.83 1.74
N VAL A 42 -0.90 19.42 0.57
CA VAL A 42 -2.03 19.08 -0.30
C VAL A 42 -1.49 18.80 -1.71
N GLU A 43 -1.85 17.65 -2.27
CA GLU A 43 -1.49 17.22 -3.62
C GLU A 43 -2.75 16.91 -4.43
N ASN A 44 -2.83 17.44 -5.64
CA ASN A 44 -3.90 17.12 -6.57
C ASN A 44 -3.50 15.90 -7.41
N PHE A 45 -4.45 15.00 -7.65
CA PHE A 45 -4.24 13.87 -8.55
C PHE A 45 -4.41 14.28 -10.01
N LYS A 46 -3.62 13.65 -10.88
CA LYS A 46 -3.80 13.75 -12.34
C LYS A 46 -4.97 12.90 -12.83
N SER A 47 -5.30 11.82 -12.12
CA SER A 47 -6.36 10.87 -12.48
C SER A 47 -7.76 11.31 -12.04
N SER A 48 -7.87 12.25 -11.09
CA SER A 48 -9.16 12.78 -10.65
C SER A 48 -9.01 14.17 -10.03
N PRO A 49 -9.77 15.18 -10.50
CA PRO A 49 -9.82 16.50 -9.87
C PRO A 49 -10.71 16.54 -8.62
N ASP A 50 -11.54 15.51 -8.40
CA ASP A 50 -12.53 15.50 -7.32
C ASP A 50 -11.99 14.99 -5.97
N VAL A 51 -10.77 14.46 -5.96
CA VAL A 51 -10.09 13.94 -4.78
C VAL A 51 -8.68 14.51 -4.70
N LYS A 52 -8.27 14.88 -3.49
CA LYS A 52 -6.91 15.36 -3.18
C LYS A 52 -6.25 14.45 -2.16
N LEU A 53 -4.95 14.26 -2.28
CA LEU A 53 -4.13 13.65 -1.24
C LEU A 53 -3.67 14.74 -0.27
N VAL A 54 -3.89 14.53 1.02
CA VAL A 54 -3.58 15.51 2.05
C VAL A 54 -2.72 14.83 3.13
N LEU A 55 -1.64 15.49 3.52
CA LEU A 55 -0.88 15.12 4.70
C LEU A 55 -1.30 16.02 5.84
N ILE A 56 -1.83 15.43 6.92
CA ILE A 56 -2.19 16.16 8.13
C ILE A 56 -1.25 15.80 9.29
N LYS A 57 -1.15 16.70 10.26
CA LYS A 57 -0.55 16.46 11.56
C LYS A 57 -1.63 16.53 12.63
N ALA A 58 -1.75 15.48 13.43
CA ALA A 58 -2.64 15.42 14.58
C ALA A 58 -1.80 15.04 15.82
N GLY A 59 -1.53 16.01 16.69
CA GLY A 59 -0.51 15.86 17.73
C GLY A 59 0.88 15.63 17.12
N ASP A 60 1.55 14.53 17.49
CA ASP A 60 2.86 14.16 16.93
C ASP A 60 2.77 13.23 15.71
N MET A 61 1.56 12.78 15.34
CA MET A 61 1.35 11.86 14.23
C MET A 61 1.17 12.61 12.91
N GLN A 62 1.84 12.15 11.86
CA GLN A 62 1.57 12.55 10.49
C GLN A 62 0.71 11.48 9.82
N VAL A 63 -0.43 11.89 9.25
CA VAL A 63 -1.42 10.97 8.70
C VAL A 63 -1.76 11.38 7.26
N PRO A 64 -1.53 10.51 6.27
CA PRO A 64 -1.99 10.73 4.91
C PRO A 64 -3.49 10.40 4.81
N ILE A 65 -4.27 11.30 4.24
CA ILE A 65 -5.72 11.14 4.00
C ILE A 65 -6.06 11.53 2.56
N PHE A 66 -7.15 11.00 2.04
CA PHE A 66 -7.81 11.54 0.85
C PHE A 66 -8.94 12.47 1.31
N ALA A 67 -9.11 13.59 0.62
CA ALA A 67 -10.22 14.50 0.82
C ALA A 67 -10.95 14.76 -0.50
N SER A 68 -12.28 14.85 -0.46
CA SER A 68 -13.05 15.38 -1.60
C SER A 68 -12.63 16.81 -1.93
N LYS A 69 -12.86 17.28 -3.16
CA LYS A 69 -12.48 18.63 -3.61
C LYS A 69 -12.97 19.78 -2.73
N ASP A 70 -14.10 19.57 -2.04
CA ASP A 70 -14.72 20.54 -1.13
C ASP A 70 -14.28 20.37 0.34
N GLY A 71 -13.49 19.35 0.65
CA GLY A 71 -12.94 19.08 1.97
C GLY A 71 -13.93 18.45 2.97
N LYS A 72 -15.13 18.05 2.52
CA LYS A 72 -16.22 17.57 3.39
C LYS A 72 -16.30 16.05 3.54
N LEU A 73 -15.64 15.29 2.66
CA LEU A 73 -15.49 13.85 2.78
C LEU A 73 -14.02 13.52 2.98
N ILE A 74 -13.72 12.80 4.06
CA ILE A 74 -12.37 12.36 4.40
C ILE A 74 -12.31 10.83 4.35
N MET A 75 -11.28 10.30 3.70
CA MET A 75 -11.03 8.86 3.60
C MET A 75 -9.59 8.58 4.02
N GLY A 76 -9.36 7.52 4.78
CA GLY A 76 -8.00 7.09 5.12
C GLY A 76 -7.24 6.64 3.88
N VAL A 77 -5.96 7.01 3.78
CA VAL A 77 -5.07 6.47 2.75
C VAL A 77 -4.69 5.04 3.14
N SER A 78 -4.76 4.11 2.19
CA SER A 78 -4.36 2.72 2.37
C SER A 78 -3.34 2.32 1.30
N ASN A 79 -2.66 1.20 1.53
CA ASN A 79 -1.76 0.58 0.54
C ASN A 79 -2.50 0.04 -0.70
N VAL A 80 -3.84 -0.05 -0.63
CA VAL A 80 -4.70 -0.45 -1.75
C VAL A 80 -5.22 0.82 -2.42
N PHE A 81 -4.42 1.37 -3.32
CA PHE A 81 -4.76 2.53 -4.13
C PHE A 81 -4.32 2.31 -5.57
N PHE A 82 -5.25 2.43 -6.50
CA PHE A 82 -5.00 2.29 -7.94
C PHE A 82 -5.52 3.51 -8.67
N ALA A 83 -4.71 4.02 -9.60
CA ALA A 83 -5.05 5.15 -10.44
C ALA A 83 -4.60 4.88 -11.88
N GLN A 84 -5.25 5.52 -12.85
CA GLN A 84 -4.86 5.38 -14.25
C GLN A 84 -3.45 5.95 -14.52
N LYS A 85 -3.04 6.98 -13.76
CA LYS A 85 -1.70 7.58 -13.86
C LYS A 85 -0.79 7.02 -12.78
N SER A 86 0.36 6.50 -13.21
CA SER A 86 1.39 5.96 -12.33
C SER A 86 1.94 6.96 -11.32
N GLU A 87 1.94 8.25 -11.66
CA GLU A 87 2.44 9.32 -10.80
C GLU A 87 1.58 9.49 -9.55
N ASP A 88 0.26 9.31 -9.66
CA ASP A 88 -0.66 9.40 -8.53
C ASP A 88 -0.45 8.23 -7.57
N MET A 89 -0.24 7.02 -8.11
CA MET A 89 0.14 5.85 -7.29
C MET A 89 1.50 6.07 -6.61
N GLY A 90 2.46 6.67 -7.32
CA GLY A 90 3.77 7.04 -6.79
C GLY A 90 3.69 8.08 -5.66
N ALA A 91 2.85 9.10 -5.80
CA ALA A 91 2.61 10.12 -4.78
C ALA A 91 2.04 9.50 -3.49
N VAL A 92 0.99 8.67 -3.62
CA VAL A 92 0.40 7.94 -2.48
C VAL A 92 1.43 7.03 -1.82
N GLY A 93 2.14 6.21 -2.61
CA GLY A 93 3.16 5.30 -2.08
C GLY A 93 4.31 6.03 -1.38
N SER A 94 4.69 7.23 -1.85
CA SER A 94 5.75 8.02 -1.22
C SER A 94 5.30 8.65 0.10
N LEU A 95 4.06 9.16 0.14
CA LEU A 95 3.50 9.78 1.34
C LEU A 95 3.23 8.74 2.43
N ILE A 96 2.75 7.56 2.05
CA ILE A 96 2.66 6.40 2.96
C ILE A 96 4.06 6.13 3.53
N LYS A 97 5.09 5.92 2.69
CA LYS A 97 6.46 5.68 3.19
C LYS A 97 6.98 6.78 4.12
N GLN A 98 6.72 8.05 3.82
CA GLN A 98 7.19 9.19 4.61
C GLN A 98 6.55 9.26 6.01
N THR A 99 5.29 8.84 6.13
CA THR A 99 4.49 8.98 7.35
C THR A 99 4.53 7.74 8.24
N HIS A 100 5.27 6.72 7.83
CA HIS A 100 5.39 5.50 8.60
C HIS A 100 6.55 5.62 9.58
N ASN A 101 6.21 5.56 10.87
CA ASN A 101 7.15 5.11 11.89
C ASN A 101 7.36 3.60 11.70
N ASP A 102 8.59 3.12 11.85
CA ASP A 102 9.01 1.71 11.74
C ASP A 102 8.44 0.80 12.86
N ASP A 103 7.27 1.12 13.40
CA ASP A 103 6.65 0.31 14.45
C ASP A 103 6.32 -1.07 13.90
N LYS A 104 6.99 -2.08 14.47
CA LYS A 104 6.75 -3.48 14.12
C LYS A 104 5.28 -3.80 14.38
N PRO A 105 4.61 -4.54 13.48
CA PRO A 105 3.24 -4.97 13.70
C PRO A 105 3.14 -5.80 14.99
N ASP A 106 1.98 -5.74 15.66
CA ASP A 106 1.74 -6.54 16.87
C ASP A 106 1.95 -8.04 16.60
N ASN A 107 2.70 -8.71 17.48
CA ASN A 107 3.05 -10.12 17.31
C ASN A 107 1.81 -11.02 17.28
N ALA A 108 0.76 -10.72 18.05
CA ALA A 108 -0.46 -11.51 18.04
C ALA A 108 -1.23 -11.35 16.70
N ALA A 109 -1.26 -10.14 16.14
CA ALA A 109 -1.78 -9.90 14.81
C ALA A 109 -1.01 -10.66 13.71
N LEU A 110 0.33 -10.67 13.79
CA LEU A 110 1.21 -11.42 12.87
C LEU A 110 0.97 -12.93 12.97
N GLU A 111 0.93 -13.48 14.18
CA GLU A 111 0.62 -14.90 14.37
C GLU A 111 -0.75 -15.25 13.82
N SER A 112 -1.76 -14.40 14.08
CA SER A 112 -3.12 -14.60 13.56
C SER A 112 -3.14 -14.61 12.03
N LEU A 113 -2.44 -13.68 11.39
CA LEU A 113 -2.31 -13.62 9.93
C LEU A 113 -1.72 -14.93 9.41
N PHE A 114 -0.52 -15.29 9.87
CA PHE A 114 0.21 -16.40 9.27
C PHE A 114 -0.45 -17.76 9.53
N LYS A 115 -1.13 -17.94 10.67
CA LYS A 115 -1.91 -19.15 10.97
C LYS A 115 -3.22 -19.25 10.19
N LYS A 116 -3.86 -18.12 9.84
CA LYS A 116 -5.17 -18.10 9.14
C LYS A 116 -5.05 -18.14 7.61
N ILE A 117 -3.92 -17.72 7.05
CA ILE A 117 -3.67 -17.87 5.62
C ILE A 117 -3.54 -19.35 5.30
N ALA A 118 -4.21 -19.79 4.24
CA ALA A 118 -4.23 -21.19 3.86
C ALA A 118 -2.85 -21.63 3.37
N LYS A 119 -2.50 -22.90 3.52
CA LYS A 119 -1.14 -23.36 3.25
C LYS A 119 -0.78 -23.24 1.77
N GLU A 120 -1.77 -23.48 0.91
CA GLU A 120 -1.76 -23.30 -0.54
C GLU A 120 -1.55 -21.84 -0.97
N ASP A 121 -1.75 -20.87 -0.08
CA ASP A 121 -1.49 -19.47 -0.39
C ASP A 121 0.00 -19.10 -0.33
N TYR A 122 0.81 -19.95 0.29
CA TYR A 122 2.25 -19.77 0.40
C TYR A 122 2.99 -20.53 -0.69
N ILE A 123 4.07 -19.91 -1.20
CA ILE A 123 5.11 -20.66 -1.88
C ILE A 123 6.06 -21.20 -0.80
N ILE A 124 5.96 -22.50 -0.53
CA ILE A 124 6.73 -23.17 0.52
C ILE A 124 8.01 -23.76 -0.05
N LEU A 125 9.15 -23.39 0.52
CA LEU A 125 10.48 -23.92 0.24
C LEU A 125 11.00 -24.64 1.49
N ARG A 126 11.53 -25.85 1.34
CA ARG A 126 11.99 -26.67 2.46
C ARG A 126 13.44 -26.42 2.80
N SER A 127 13.73 -26.44 4.09
CA SER A 127 15.09 -26.32 4.59
C SER A 127 15.99 -27.42 4.03
N HIS A 128 17.25 -27.08 3.77
CA HIS A 128 18.31 -28.05 3.52
C HIS A 128 18.59 -28.92 4.74
N ASN A 129 18.30 -28.40 5.94
CA ASN A 129 18.32 -29.17 7.18
C ASN A 129 16.96 -29.86 7.40
N LYS A 130 16.90 -31.17 7.20
CA LYS A 130 15.67 -31.98 7.40
C LYS A 130 15.12 -31.92 8.83
N ASN A 131 15.94 -31.53 9.81
CA ASN A 131 15.56 -31.40 11.21
C ASN A 131 15.20 -29.95 11.61
N ALA A 132 15.13 -29.02 10.66
CA ALA A 132 14.75 -27.64 10.92
C ALA A 132 13.39 -27.56 11.61
N LYS A 133 13.34 -26.89 12.77
CA LYS A 133 12.12 -26.65 13.54
C LYS A 133 11.56 -25.23 13.35
N LYS A 134 12.22 -24.42 12.52
CA LYS A 134 11.88 -23.03 12.29
C LYS A 134 11.11 -22.87 10.98
N ILE A 135 10.20 -21.92 10.97
CA ILE A 135 9.53 -21.39 9.78
C ILE A 135 9.89 -19.90 9.67
N THR A 136 10.36 -19.50 8.50
CA THR A 136 10.58 -18.09 8.15
C THR A 136 9.51 -17.67 7.16
N TYR A 137 8.58 -16.83 7.61
CA TYR A 137 7.57 -16.21 6.76
C TYR A 137 8.17 -14.98 6.07
N ILE A 138 7.99 -14.88 4.75
CA ILE A 138 8.46 -13.74 3.97
C ILE A 138 7.30 -13.19 3.14
N VAL A 139 6.81 -12.01 3.50
CA VAL A 139 5.87 -11.25 2.65
C VAL A 139 6.69 -10.48 1.63
N SER A 140 6.44 -10.70 0.34
CA SER A 140 7.35 -10.28 -0.73
C SER A 140 6.61 -9.83 -1.98
N ASP A 141 7.12 -8.81 -2.65
CA ASP A 141 6.60 -8.31 -3.93
C ASP A 141 7.63 -8.52 -5.07
N PRO A 142 7.24 -9.08 -6.23
CA PRO A 142 8.14 -9.34 -7.36
C PRO A 142 8.88 -8.12 -7.91
N ASN A 143 8.26 -6.94 -7.86
CA ASN A 143 8.81 -5.69 -8.39
C ASN A 143 9.57 -4.87 -7.34
N CYS A 144 9.60 -5.30 -6.07
CA CYS A 144 10.32 -4.59 -5.02
C CYS A 144 11.83 -4.94 -5.06
N PRO A 145 12.75 -3.96 -5.26
CA PRO A 145 14.19 -4.24 -5.34
C PRO A 145 14.76 -4.93 -4.10
N SER A 146 14.28 -4.56 -2.91
CA SER A 146 14.69 -5.21 -1.66
C SER A 146 14.19 -6.65 -1.57
N CYS A 147 12.99 -6.94 -2.07
CA CYS A 147 12.46 -8.31 -2.13
C CYS A 147 13.25 -9.19 -3.12
N GLN A 148 13.69 -8.61 -4.24
CA GLN A 148 14.56 -9.29 -5.21
C GLN A 148 15.93 -9.62 -4.62
N LYS A 149 16.50 -8.69 -3.83
CA LYS A 149 17.74 -8.94 -3.09
C LYS A 149 17.54 -10.02 -2.03
N GLU A 150 16.40 -10.02 -1.35
CA GLU A 150 16.06 -11.04 -0.35
C GLU A 150 15.97 -12.44 -0.99
N LEU A 151 15.26 -12.58 -2.11
CA LEU A 151 15.17 -13.83 -2.85
C LEU A 151 16.54 -14.36 -3.34
N LYS A 152 17.46 -13.46 -3.71
CA LYS A 152 18.85 -13.86 -4.06
C LYS A 152 19.61 -14.45 -2.88
N ASN A 153 19.22 -14.13 -1.65
CA ASN A 153 19.83 -14.61 -0.42
C ASN A 153 19.01 -15.70 0.28
N ILE A 154 17.98 -16.25 -0.39
CA ILE A 154 17.02 -17.19 0.22
C ILE A 154 17.67 -18.44 0.82
N ASP A 155 18.79 -18.89 0.25
CA ASP A 155 19.52 -20.07 0.73
C ASP A 155 20.07 -19.88 2.16
N LYS A 156 20.25 -18.63 2.62
CA LYS A 156 20.62 -18.33 4.01
C LYS A 156 19.53 -18.73 4.99
N HIS A 157 18.26 -18.53 4.64
CA HIS A 157 17.13 -18.97 5.45
C HIS A 157 16.91 -20.48 5.33
N LEU A 158 17.07 -21.02 4.12
CA LEU A 158 16.89 -22.46 3.89
C LEU A 158 17.95 -23.31 4.58
N ALA A 159 19.07 -22.73 5.01
CA ALA A 159 20.08 -23.43 5.81
C ALA A 159 19.51 -24.02 7.11
N ASP A 160 18.56 -23.33 7.76
CA ASP A 160 18.05 -23.71 9.09
C ASP A 160 16.53 -23.57 9.28
N SER A 161 15.79 -23.10 8.27
CA SER A 161 14.34 -22.90 8.34
C SER A 161 13.62 -23.30 7.05
N ASP A 162 12.37 -23.77 7.18
CA ASP A 162 11.48 -23.80 6.02
C ASP A 162 11.04 -22.35 5.72
N VAL A 163 11.00 -21.96 4.46
CA VAL A 163 10.57 -20.61 4.07
C VAL A 163 9.15 -20.65 3.49
N TYR A 164 8.28 -19.81 4.04
CA TYR A 164 6.88 -19.67 3.61
C TYR A 164 6.73 -18.28 3.01
N MET A 165 6.79 -18.20 1.67
CA MET A 165 6.68 -16.92 0.98
C MET A 165 5.22 -16.59 0.69
N LEU A 166 4.76 -15.42 1.14
CA LEU A 166 3.46 -14.86 0.80
C LEU A 166 3.67 -13.76 -0.25
N ILE A 167 3.29 -14.04 -1.49
CA ILE A 167 3.54 -13.12 -2.60
C ILE A 167 2.40 -12.11 -2.69
N VAL A 168 2.75 -10.83 -2.49
CA VAL A 168 1.82 -9.69 -2.55
C VAL A 168 2.04 -8.87 -3.82
N GLY A 169 1.07 -8.02 -4.12
CA GLY A 169 1.11 -7.08 -5.25
C GLY A 169 0.97 -5.62 -4.82
N PHE A 170 1.99 -5.06 -4.18
CA PHE A 170 2.02 -3.68 -3.68
C PHE A 170 2.82 -2.71 -4.57
N VAL A 171 3.87 -3.17 -5.26
CA VAL A 171 4.90 -2.30 -5.85
C VAL A 171 4.81 -2.26 -7.37
N GLY A 172 3.89 -1.45 -7.89
CA GLY A 172 3.74 -1.22 -9.33
C GLY A 172 2.51 -1.90 -9.92
N GLN A 173 2.13 -1.44 -11.10
CA GLN A 173 0.84 -1.77 -11.70
C GLN A 173 0.69 -3.26 -12.05
N ASP A 174 1.79 -3.92 -12.40
CA ASP A 174 1.80 -5.32 -12.81
C ASP A 174 2.11 -6.30 -11.65
N SER A 175 2.39 -5.81 -10.43
CA SER A 175 2.71 -6.69 -9.29
C SER A 175 1.58 -7.66 -8.93
N PRO A 176 0.29 -7.24 -8.86
CA PRO A 176 -0.79 -8.18 -8.57
C PRO A 176 -0.85 -9.32 -9.58
N ALA A 177 -0.75 -9.00 -10.87
CA ALA A 177 -0.77 -10.00 -11.93
C ALA A 177 0.47 -10.92 -11.91
N LYS A 178 1.67 -10.39 -11.58
CA LYS A 178 2.87 -11.22 -11.36
C LYS A 178 2.70 -12.17 -10.17
N ALA A 179 2.15 -11.70 -9.06
CA ALA A 179 1.89 -12.51 -7.88
C ALA A 179 0.87 -13.64 -8.17
N SER A 180 -0.24 -13.31 -8.85
CA SER A 180 -1.23 -14.30 -9.29
C SER A 180 -0.64 -15.30 -10.28
N MET A 181 0.20 -14.84 -11.21
CA MET A 181 0.89 -15.71 -12.17
C MET A 181 1.86 -16.68 -11.48
N ILE A 182 2.60 -16.24 -10.46
CA ILE A 182 3.47 -17.13 -9.68
C ILE A 182 2.64 -18.24 -9.04
N ARG A 183 1.50 -17.90 -8.43
CA ARG A 183 0.61 -18.88 -7.81
C ARG A 183 0.06 -19.89 -8.82
N ASP A 184 -0.43 -19.42 -9.97
CA ASP A 184 -0.91 -20.28 -11.05
C ASP A 184 0.18 -21.26 -11.54
N ARG A 185 1.40 -20.74 -11.80
CA ARG A 185 2.54 -21.55 -12.27
C ARG A 185 3.03 -22.57 -11.25
N LEU A 186 2.82 -22.32 -9.95
CA LEU A 186 3.38 -23.13 -8.87
C LEU A 186 2.34 -23.94 -8.09
N PHE A 187 1.05 -23.86 -8.45
CA PHE A 187 -0.06 -24.48 -7.72
C PHE A 187 0.19 -25.96 -7.37
N ASP A 188 0.63 -26.77 -8.35
CA ASP A 188 0.91 -28.21 -8.17
C ASP A 188 2.41 -28.56 -8.12
N VAL A 189 3.29 -27.55 -8.13
CA VAL A 189 4.74 -27.78 -8.17
C VAL A 189 5.24 -28.14 -6.77
N LYS A 190 5.73 -29.38 -6.61
CA LYS A 190 6.27 -29.86 -5.33
C LYS A 190 7.77 -29.62 -5.17
N ASP A 191 8.50 -29.59 -6.29
CA ASP A 191 9.95 -29.45 -6.32
C ASP A 191 10.40 -28.00 -6.03
N ASP A 192 11.24 -27.85 -5.01
CA ASP A 192 11.68 -26.53 -4.55
C ASP A 192 12.65 -25.86 -5.53
N LYS A 193 13.42 -26.64 -6.29
CA LYS A 193 14.30 -26.11 -7.34
C LYS A 193 13.46 -25.42 -8.43
N THR A 194 12.42 -26.08 -8.91
CA THR A 194 11.49 -25.53 -9.91
C THR A 194 10.77 -24.30 -9.38
N LYS A 195 10.31 -24.30 -8.11
CA LYS A 195 9.73 -23.10 -7.48
C LYS A 195 10.69 -21.92 -7.48
N LEU A 196 11.95 -22.15 -7.09
CA LEU A 196 12.98 -21.11 -7.05
C LEU A 196 13.32 -20.57 -8.44
N GLU A 197 13.34 -21.42 -9.46
CA GLU A 197 13.55 -20.99 -10.86
C GLU A 197 12.43 -20.05 -11.31
N VAL A 198 11.16 -20.41 -11.09
CA VAL A 198 10.01 -19.55 -11.41
C VAL A 198 10.05 -18.24 -10.61
N LEU A 199 10.31 -18.30 -9.31
CA LEU A 199 10.42 -17.10 -8.48
C LEU A 199 11.52 -16.17 -9.02
N ARG A 200 12.71 -16.70 -9.32
CA ARG A 200 13.83 -15.91 -9.84
C ARG A 200 13.54 -15.31 -11.23
N GLU A 201 12.86 -16.05 -12.10
CA GLU A 201 12.41 -15.54 -13.41
C GLU A 201 11.47 -14.34 -13.26
N VAL A 202 10.46 -14.44 -12.38
CA VAL A 202 9.44 -13.40 -12.23
C VAL A 202 9.98 -12.19 -11.44
N TYR A 203 10.86 -12.42 -10.47
CA TYR A 203 11.53 -11.37 -9.69
C TYR A 203 12.72 -10.73 -10.44
N THR A 204 13.04 -11.18 -11.64
CA THR A 204 14.06 -10.51 -12.46
C THR A 204 13.59 -9.10 -12.80
N PRO A 205 14.42 -8.06 -12.64
CA PRO A 205 14.07 -6.71 -13.02
C PRO A 205 13.53 -6.65 -14.45
N GLN A 206 12.43 -5.90 -14.65
CA GLN A 206 11.76 -5.74 -15.95
C GLN A 206 11.21 -7.04 -16.57
N SER A 207 11.09 -8.13 -15.79
CA SER A 207 10.37 -9.33 -16.22
C SER A 207 8.96 -8.96 -16.66
N LYS A 208 8.55 -9.45 -17.83
CA LYS A 208 7.26 -9.14 -18.44
C LYS A 208 6.28 -10.28 -18.17
N ILE A 209 5.01 -9.92 -18.01
CA ILE A 209 3.94 -10.90 -17.95
C ILE A 209 3.74 -11.49 -19.36
N PRO A 210 3.87 -12.81 -19.55
CA PRO A 210 3.56 -13.47 -20.82
C PRO A 210 2.11 -13.21 -21.25
N ALA A 211 1.84 -13.14 -22.55
CA ALA A 211 0.51 -12.81 -23.08
C ALA A 211 -0.62 -13.70 -22.53
N LYS A 212 -0.35 -14.99 -22.26
CA LYS A 212 -1.31 -15.93 -21.65
C LYS A 212 -1.81 -15.51 -20.26
N TYR A 213 -1.08 -14.62 -19.58
CA TYR A 213 -1.40 -14.11 -18.25
C TYR A 213 -1.82 -12.64 -18.25
N ALA A 214 -2.00 -12.02 -19.42
CA ALA A 214 -2.33 -10.60 -19.53
C ALA A 214 -3.63 -10.21 -18.82
N ASN A 215 -4.60 -11.14 -18.75
CA ASN A 215 -5.90 -10.96 -18.11
C ASN A 215 -6.10 -11.92 -16.93
N ILE A 216 -5.03 -12.33 -16.25
CA ILE A 216 -5.15 -13.21 -15.08
C ILE A 216 -6.01 -12.54 -13.99
N ASP A 217 -6.87 -13.31 -13.32
CA ASP A 217 -7.63 -12.81 -12.18
C ASP A 217 -6.67 -12.54 -11.01
N VAL A 218 -6.76 -11.33 -10.45
CA VAL A 218 -5.92 -10.85 -9.35
C VAL A 218 -6.67 -10.76 -8.02
N LYS A 219 -7.94 -11.16 -7.97
CA LYS A 219 -8.82 -10.99 -6.80
C LYS A 219 -8.25 -11.65 -5.54
N ASP A 220 -7.71 -12.86 -5.64
CA ASP A 220 -7.14 -13.57 -4.49
C ASP A 220 -5.88 -12.87 -3.98
N THR A 221 -5.02 -12.41 -4.90
CA THR A 221 -3.86 -11.58 -4.53
C THR A 221 -4.29 -10.29 -3.83
N MET A 222 -5.36 -9.64 -4.30
CA MET A 222 -5.89 -8.44 -3.65
C MET A 222 -6.46 -8.73 -2.26
N HIS A 223 -7.08 -9.89 -2.07
CA HIS A 223 -7.56 -10.32 -0.76
C HIS A 223 -6.39 -10.59 0.21
N ILE A 224 -5.31 -11.20 -0.28
CA ILE A 224 -4.07 -11.41 0.49
C ILE A 224 -3.45 -10.06 0.87
N ASN A 225 -3.31 -9.15 -0.08
CA ASN A 225 -2.81 -7.78 0.14
C ASN A 225 -3.57 -7.08 1.28
N GLN A 226 -4.90 -7.21 1.28
CA GLN A 226 -5.77 -6.66 2.31
C GLN A 226 -5.50 -7.31 3.68
N LYS A 227 -5.45 -8.64 3.77
CA LYS A 227 -5.15 -9.36 5.03
C LYS A 227 -3.79 -8.95 5.61
N VAL A 228 -2.76 -8.87 4.76
CA VAL A 228 -1.40 -8.44 5.14
C VAL A 228 -1.42 -7.03 5.70
N THR A 229 -2.10 -6.09 5.03
CA THR A 229 -2.19 -4.70 5.48
C THR A 229 -3.00 -4.58 6.78
N GLN A 230 -4.08 -5.35 6.93
CA GLN A 230 -4.89 -5.40 8.15
C GLN A 230 -4.12 -5.95 9.36
N ALA A 231 -3.17 -6.85 9.13
CA ALA A 231 -2.25 -7.33 10.17
C ALA A 231 -1.17 -6.31 10.56
N GLY A 232 -1.18 -5.13 9.95
CA GLY A 232 -0.22 -4.06 10.22
C GLY A 232 1.08 -4.16 9.42
N ILE A 233 1.24 -5.16 8.53
CA ILE A 233 2.41 -5.25 7.64
C ILE A 233 2.26 -4.18 6.56
N LYS A 234 3.10 -3.15 6.63
CA LYS A 234 3.01 -1.96 5.78
C LYS A 234 4.13 -1.84 4.74
N SER A 235 5.16 -2.68 4.81
CA SER A 235 6.30 -2.67 3.89
C SER A 235 6.76 -4.09 3.54
N VAL A 236 7.48 -4.22 2.42
CA VAL A 236 8.06 -5.48 1.96
C VAL A 236 9.53 -5.30 1.51
N PRO A 237 10.41 -6.30 1.69
CA PRO A 237 10.12 -7.61 2.27
C PRO A 237 9.87 -7.50 3.78
N PHE A 238 8.87 -8.23 4.27
CA PHE A 238 8.62 -8.38 5.70
C PHE A 238 8.96 -9.80 6.10
N ILE A 239 9.80 -9.96 7.12
CA ILE A 239 10.31 -11.26 7.57
C ILE A 239 9.84 -11.48 9.00
N TYR A 240 9.23 -12.64 9.24
CA TYR A 240 8.79 -13.07 10.56
C TYR A 240 9.16 -14.53 10.80
N GLU A 241 9.75 -14.80 11.95
CA GLU A 241 10.23 -16.13 12.31
C GLU A 241 9.31 -16.75 13.35
N SER A 242 9.02 -18.03 13.18
CA SER A 242 8.20 -18.81 14.11
C SER A 242 8.76 -20.23 14.25
N THR A 243 8.34 -20.92 15.29
CA THR A 243 8.64 -22.35 15.48
C THR A 243 7.50 -23.19 14.90
N LYS A 244 7.84 -24.34 14.31
CA LYS A 244 6.90 -25.34 13.79
C LYS A 244 5.97 -25.86 14.89
#